data_AF-A0A0F4YQ55-F1
#
_entry.id   AF-A0A0F4YQ55-F1
#
_cell.length_a   1.000
_cell.length_b   1.000
_cell.length_c   1.000
_cell.angle_alpha   90.00
_cell.angle_beta   90.00
_cell.angle_gamma   90.00
#
_symmetry.space_group_name_H-M   'P 1'
#
loop_
_entity.id
_entity.type
_entity.pdbx_description
1 polymer ?
#
loop_
_entity_poly.entity_id
_entity_poly.type
_entity_poly.pdbx_seq_one_letter_code
_entity_poly.pdbx_strand_id
1 'polypeptide(L)'
;MGSPANPPGIPPRHLNTYYGTYAIGQEIRNLNNSSPESAVSGILTGILSRQFPPGAGYVIRPEDQINTRYADLNVYHHTAAHGYMHFLLVQCKRPTYENQEWMWRRGRNQLRDYLRGIQGGGQA
;
A
#
# COMPACT_ATOMS: atom_id res chain seq x y z
N MET A 1 -7.23 -25.92 -24.92
CA MET A 1 -5.86 -25.37 -24.97
C MET A 1 -5.31 -25.41 -23.56
N GLY A 2 -4.41 -26.36 -23.27
CA GLY A 2 -3.83 -26.54 -21.93
C GLY A 2 -2.63 -25.63 -21.74
N SER A 3 -2.54 -24.96 -20.59
CA SER A 3 -1.34 -24.24 -20.19
C SER A 3 -0.18 -25.23 -19.98
N PRO A 4 1.05 -24.92 -20.45
CA PRO A 4 2.19 -25.78 -20.21
C PRO A 4 2.49 -25.87 -18.70
N ALA A 5 2.75 -27.09 -18.23
CA ALA A 5 3.15 -27.33 -16.85
C ALA A 5 4.52 -26.67 -16.58
N ASN A 6 4.67 -25.99 -15.44
CA ASN A 6 5.95 -25.43 -15.03
C ASN A 6 6.97 -26.55 -14.77
N PRO A 7 8.25 -26.35 -15.11
CA PRO A 7 9.30 -27.30 -14.78
C PRO A 7 9.44 -27.49 -13.26
N PRO A 8 9.79 -28.69 -12.80
CA PRO A 8 9.89 -29.00 -11.37
C PRO A 8 10.99 -28.15 -10.72
N GLY A 9 10.63 -27.48 -9.62
CA GLY A 9 11.55 -26.66 -8.82
C GLY A 9 11.42 -25.15 -9.01
N ILE A 10 10.65 -24.67 -9.98
CA ILE A 10 10.24 -23.26 -10.04
C ILE A 10 8.91 -23.17 -9.28
N PRO A 11 8.83 -22.47 -8.13
CA PRO A 11 7.53 -22.24 -7.49
C PRO A 11 6.62 -21.60 -8.54
N PRO A 12 5.34 -22.03 -8.64
CA PRO A 12 4.44 -21.46 -9.63
C PRO A 12 4.56 -19.94 -9.52
N ARG A 13 4.86 -19.24 -10.63
CA ARG A 13 4.76 -17.78 -10.68
C ARG A 13 3.42 -17.50 -10.04
N HIS A 14 3.42 -16.92 -8.84
CA HIS A 14 2.17 -16.56 -8.19
C HIS A 14 1.47 -15.66 -9.20
N LEU A 15 0.43 -16.20 -9.83
CA LEU A 15 -0.45 -15.44 -10.70
C LEU A 15 -0.75 -14.20 -9.91
N ASN A 16 -0.33 -13.03 -10.44
CA ASN A 16 -0.38 -11.79 -9.68
C ASN A 16 -1.83 -11.60 -9.21
N THR A 17 -2.09 -11.93 -7.94
CA THR A 17 -3.44 -12.19 -7.42
C THR A 17 -4.28 -10.92 -7.44
N TYR A 18 -3.61 -9.77 -7.54
CA TYR A 18 -4.19 -8.44 -7.62
C TYR A 18 -4.92 -8.21 -8.95
N TYR A 19 -4.41 -8.74 -10.08
CA TYR A 19 -5.16 -8.74 -11.35
C TYR A 19 -6.33 -9.73 -11.36
N GLY A 20 -6.37 -10.65 -10.38
CA GLY A 20 -7.47 -11.59 -10.20
C GLY A 20 -8.78 -10.93 -9.73
N THR A 21 -8.71 -9.75 -9.10
CA THR A 21 -9.90 -8.93 -8.84
C THR A 21 -10.16 -8.08 -10.08
N TYR A 22 -11.30 -8.29 -10.76
CA TYR A 22 -11.63 -7.57 -11.99
C TYR A 22 -11.50 -6.04 -11.85
N ALA A 23 -12.08 -5.45 -10.81
CA ALA A 23 -12.04 -4.00 -10.59
C ALA A 23 -10.60 -3.47 -10.39
N ILE A 24 -9.80 -4.12 -9.53
CA ILE A 24 -8.39 -3.75 -9.32
C ILE A 24 -7.59 -3.89 -10.62
N GLY A 25 -7.83 -4.97 -11.36
CA GLY A 25 -7.19 -5.20 -12.65
C GLY A 25 -7.55 -4.13 -13.69
N GLN A 26 -8.78 -3.61 -13.71
CA GLN A 26 -9.18 -2.51 -14.59
C GLN A 26 -8.54 -1.20 -14.17
N GLU A 27 -8.55 -0.87 -12.87
CA GLU A 27 -7.90 0.35 -12.37
C GLU A 27 -6.40 0.39 -12.70
N ILE A 28 -5.70 -0.74 -12.52
CA ILE A 28 -4.28 -0.84 -12.90
C ILE A 28 -4.07 -0.64 -14.40
N ARG A 29 -4.94 -1.19 -15.26
CA ARG A 29 -4.82 -1.01 -16.72
C ARG A 29 -5.13 0.42 -17.17
N ASN A 30 -6.00 1.13 -16.45
CA ASN A 30 -6.35 2.52 -16.75
C ASN A 30 -5.30 3.52 -16.24
N LEU A 31 -4.40 3.08 -15.36
CA LEU A 31 -3.33 3.90 -14.82
C LEU A 31 -2.36 4.31 -15.94
N ASN A 32 -2.05 5.61 -15.99
CA ASN A 32 -1.11 6.17 -16.95
C ASN A 32 -0.37 7.35 -16.32
N ASN A 33 0.54 7.97 -17.08
CA ASN A 33 1.38 9.05 -16.55
C ASN A 33 0.57 10.25 -16.04
N SER A 34 -0.55 10.61 -16.66
CA SER A 34 -1.36 11.74 -16.20
C SER A 34 -2.25 11.41 -14.99
N SER A 35 -2.31 10.14 -14.58
CA SER A 35 -3.10 9.74 -13.43
C SER A 35 -2.65 10.45 -12.15
N PRO A 36 -3.60 10.95 -11.34
CA PRO A 36 -3.27 11.57 -10.06
C PRO A 36 -2.76 10.52 -9.06
N GLU A 37 -2.17 10.99 -7.97
CA GLU A 37 -1.70 10.14 -6.87
C GLU A 37 -2.85 9.34 -6.25
N SER A 38 -4.06 9.91 -6.25
CA SER A 38 -5.28 9.26 -5.78
C SER A 38 -5.68 8.00 -6.57
N ALA A 39 -5.30 7.91 -7.85
CA ALA A 39 -5.54 6.69 -8.63
C ALA A 39 -4.66 5.54 -8.10
N VAL A 40 -3.40 5.84 -7.78
CA VAL A 40 -2.47 4.87 -7.19
C VAL A 40 -2.91 4.47 -5.78
N SER A 41 -3.29 5.45 -4.95
CA SER A 41 -3.76 5.15 -3.60
C SER A 41 -5.09 4.38 -3.59
N GLY A 42 -5.98 4.62 -4.56
CA GLY A 42 -7.21 3.84 -4.74
C GLY A 42 -6.94 2.37 -5.07
N ILE A 43 -6.03 2.09 -6.02
CA ILE A 43 -5.59 0.73 -6.35
C ILE A 43 -5.01 0.05 -5.12
N LEU A 44 -4.10 0.73 -4.41
CA LEU A 44 -3.47 0.19 -3.21
C LEU A 44 -4.49 -0.04 -2.09
N THR A 45 -5.47 0.83 -1.93
CA THR A 45 -6.57 0.64 -0.96
C THR A 45 -7.34 -0.64 -1.25
N GLY A 46 -7.70 -0.90 -2.52
CA GLY A 46 -8.39 -2.13 -2.91
C GLY A 46 -7.55 -3.39 -2.65
N ILE A 47 -6.25 -3.34 -2.98
CA ILE A 47 -5.31 -4.43 -2.72
C ILE A 47 -5.18 -4.70 -1.22
N LEU A 48 -4.92 -3.66 -0.44
CA LEU A 48 -4.73 -3.76 1.00
C LEU A 48 -6.01 -4.20 1.70
N SER A 49 -7.19 -3.74 1.27
CA SER A 49 -8.47 -4.16 1.87
C SER A 49 -8.74 -5.65 1.70
N ARG A 50 -8.26 -6.23 0.60
CA ARG A 50 -8.33 -7.67 0.36
C ARG A 50 -7.32 -8.45 1.21
N GLN A 51 -6.11 -7.93 1.36
CA GLN A 51 -5.03 -8.61 2.07
C GLN A 51 -5.13 -8.47 3.60
N PHE A 52 -5.65 -7.34 4.06
CA PHE A 52 -5.76 -6.93 5.47
C PHE A 52 -7.21 -6.53 5.78
N PRO A 53 -8.13 -7.50 5.82
CA PRO A 53 -9.55 -7.22 6.02
C PRO A 53 -9.85 -6.84 7.49
N PRO A 54 -10.92 -6.04 7.74
CA PRO A 54 -11.39 -5.72 9.09
C PRO A 54 -11.70 -6.92 9.97
N GLY A 55 -12.22 -8.00 9.37
CA GLY A 55 -12.49 -9.25 10.10
C GLY A 55 -11.24 -9.93 10.68
N ALA A 56 -10.05 -9.56 10.20
CA ALA A 56 -8.76 -10.00 10.74
C ALA A 56 -8.10 -8.95 11.66
N GLY A 57 -8.84 -7.90 12.06
CA GLY A 57 -8.36 -6.87 12.98
C GLY A 57 -7.65 -5.70 12.30
N TYR A 58 -7.67 -5.59 10.96
CA TYR A 58 -6.97 -4.53 10.24
C TYR A 58 -7.89 -3.38 9.83
N VAL A 59 -7.40 -2.15 9.93
CA VAL A 59 -8.11 -0.95 9.47
C VAL A 59 -7.19 -0.12 8.60
N ILE A 60 -7.65 0.23 7.40
CA ILE A 60 -6.94 1.11 6.48
C ILE A 60 -7.52 2.51 6.64
N ARG A 61 -6.67 3.48 6.98
CA ARG A 61 -7.01 4.90 7.05
C ARG A 61 -6.34 5.66 5.91
N PRO A 62 -7.11 6.18 4.95
CA PRO A 62 -6.58 7.10 3.95
C PRO A 62 -6.32 8.48 4.55
N GLU A 63 -5.31 9.18 4.04
CA GLU A 63 -4.93 10.53 4.47
C GLU A 63 -4.81 10.64 6.00
N ASP A 64 -4.11 9.67 6.62
CA ASP A 64 -4.03 9.58 8.06
C ASP A 64 -2.95 10.54 8.58
N GLN A 65 -3.32 11.34 9.57
CA GLN A 65 -2.43 12.34 10.14
C GLN A 65 -1.45 11.70 11.12
N ILE A 66 -0.15 11.84 10.84
CA ILE A 66 0.95 11.45 11.71
C ILE A 66 1.71 12.73 12.07
N ASN A 67 1.52 13.18 13.30
CA ASN A 67 1.99 14.49 13.79
C ASN A 67 1.45 15.64 12.91
N THR A 68 2.31 16.39 12.21
CA THR A 68 1.91 17.53 11.36
C THR A 68 1.80 17.17 9.88
N ARG A 69 1.86 15.88 9.53
CA ARG A 69 1.87 15.41 8.14
C ARG A 69 0.83 14.33 7.91
N TYR A 70 0.51 14.09 6.65
CA TYR A 70 -0.49 13.11 6.23
C TYR A 70 0.18 12.01 5.41
N ALA A 71 0.03 10.77 5.86
CA ALA A 71 0.38 9.61 5.07
C ALA A 71 -0.78 9.25 4.13
N ASP A 72 -0.48 8.83 2.90
CA ASP A 72 -1.56 8.55 1.93
C ASP A 72 -2.42 7.38 2.39
N LEU A 73 -1.80 6.33 2.95
CA LEU A 73 -2.50 5.23 3.62
C LEU A 73 -1.74 4.79 4.87
N ASN A 74 -2.47 4.53 5.95
CA ASN A 74 -1.96 3.91 7.17
C ASN A 74 -2.82 2.69 7.50
N VAL A 75 -2.18 1.54 7.65
CA VAL A 75 -2.83 0.30 8.07
C VAL A 75 -2.55 0.08 9.53
N TYR A 76 -3.62 0.06 10.31
CA TYR A 76 -3.59 -0.31 11.72
C TYR A 76 -3.92 -1.78 11.88
N HIS A 77 -3.30 -2.42 12.87
CA HIS A 77 -3.69 -3.75 13.34
C HIS A 77 -4.15 -3.65 14.80
N HIS A 78 -5.41 -3.95 15.04
CA HIS A 78 -6.02 -4.03 16.36
C HIS A 78 -5.81 -5.43 16.93
N THR A 79 -5.11 -5.51 18.05
CA THR A 79 -4.88 -6.78 18.76
C THR A 79 -5.28 -6.63 20.22
N ALA A 80 -5.78 -7.71 20.83
CA ALA A 80 -6.14 -7.69 22.24
C ALA A 80 -4.94 -7.34 23.16
N ALA A 81 -3.72 -7.66 22.74
CA ALA A 81 -2.51 -7.44 23.53
C ALA A 81 -2.01 -5.99 23.52
N HIS A 82 -2.23 -5.24 22.42
CA HIS A 82 -1.64 -3.91 22.23
C HIS A 82 -2.66 -2.80 21.93
N GLY A 83 -3.96 -3.12 21.91
CA GLY A 83 -5.03 -2.20 21.52
C GLY A 83 -5.04 -1.95 20.02
N TYR A 84 -4.06 -1.19 19.52
CA TYR A 84 -3.80 -0.98 18.11
C TYR A 84 -2.33 -0.62 17.84
N MET A 85 -1.83 -0.98 16.66
CA MET A 85 -0.47 -0.63 16.22
C MET A 85 -0.45 -0.20 14.76
N HIS A 86 0.49 0.67 14.42
CA HIS A 86 0.83 0.96 13.03
C HIS A 86 1.49 -0.27 12.40
N PHE A 87 0.80 -0.90 11.46
CA PHE A 87 1.27 -2.11 10.80
C PHE A 87 1.97 -1.81 9.47
N LEU A 88 1.39 -0.93 8.65
CA LEU A 88 1.95 -0.54 7.36
C LEU A 88 1.66 0.92 7.05
N LEU A 89 2.69 1.65 6.62
CA LEU A 89 2.58 3.00 6.09
C LEU A 89 2.87 3.00 4.61
N VAL A 90 2.04 3.70 3.84
CA VAL A 90 2.19 3.82 2.40
C VAL A 90 2.23 5.29 2.01
N GLN A 91 3.26 5.65 1.25
CA GLN A 91 3.32 6.90 0.52
C GLN A 91 3.35 6.57 -0.97
N CYS A 92 2.28 6.95 -1.66
CA CYS A 92 2.11 6.90 -3.09
C CYS A 92 2.84 8.08 -3.74
N LYS A 93 3.11 7.92 -5.04
CA LYS A 93 3.58 9.00 -5.92
C LYS A 93 2.92 8.84 -7.28
N ARG A 94 2.76 9.96 -7.99
CA ARG A 94 2.19 9.98 -9.34
C ARG A 94 3.07 9.19 -10.32
N PRO A 95 2.49 8.43 -11.26
CA PRO A 95 3.26 7.66 -12.24
C PRO A 95 4.20 8.51 -13.11
N THR A 96 3.83 9.75 -13.45
CA THR A 96 4.72 10.70 -14.18
C THR A 96 6.10 10.85 -13.53
N TYR A 97 6.20 10.64 -12.21
CA TYR A 97 7.44 10.82 -11.46
C TYR A 97 8.16 9.51 -11.15
N GLU A 98 7.70 8.37 -11.65
CA GLU A 98 8.28 7.05 -11.38
C GLU A 98 9.74 6.94 -11.79
N ASN A 99 10.13 7.58 -12.89
CA ASN A 99 11.53 7.58 -13.35
C ASN A 99 12.38 8.68 -12.72
N GLN A 100 11.84 9.44 -11.77
CA GLN A 100 12.52 10.59 -11.18
C GLN A 100 13.05 10.26 -9.79
N GLU A 101 14.36 10.00 -9.70
CA GLU A 101 15.03 9.60 -8.45
C GLU A 101 14.75 10.57 -7.28
N TRP A 102 14.71 11.87 -7.56
CA TRP A 102 14.44 12.88 -6.54
C TRP A 102 13.05 12.71 -5.89
N MET A 103 12.05 12.21 -6.64
CA MET A 103 10.72 11.96 -6.11
C MET A 103 10.71 10.78 -5.15
N TRP A 104 11.42 9.70 -5.49
CA TRP A 104 11.61 8.56 -4.59
C TRP A 104 12.40 8.93 -3.33
N ARG A 105 13.44 9.76 -3.46
CA ARG A 105 14.16 10.30 -2.32
C ARG A 105 13.24 11.11 -1.41
N ARG A 106 12.38 11.96 -1.98
CA ARG A 106 11.37 12.72 -1.22
C ARG A 106 10.38 11.79 -0.52
N GLY A 107 9.87 10.76 -1.20
CA GLY A 107 8.97 9.75 -0.60
C GLY A 107 9.62 9.01 0.57
N ARG A 108 10.88 8.57 0.43
CA ARG A 108 11.65 7.95 1.53
C ARG A 108 11.80 8.88 2.73
N ASN A 109 12.08 10.17 2.49
CA ASN A 109 12.19 11.16 3.56
C ASN A 109 10.85 11.35 4.28
N GLN A 110 9.72 11.40 3.54
CA GLN A 110 8.39 11.47 4.13
C GLN A 110 8.11 10.27 5.03
N LEU A 111 8.36 9.05 4.55
CA LEU A 111 8.18 7.82 5.35
C LEU A 111 9.04 7.83 6.62
N ARG A 112 10.31 8.27 6.52
CA ARG A 112 11.19 8.40 7.69
C ARG A 112 10.63 9.38 8.72
N ASP A 113 10.08 10.51 8.26
CA ASP A 113 9.49 11.50 9.15
C ASP A 113 8.24 10.96 9.85
N TYR A 114 7.42 10.15 9.17
CA TYR A 114 6.27 9.46 9.79
C TYR A 114 6.72 8.48 10.87
N LEU A 115 7.72 7.65 10.59
CA LEU A 115 8.26 6.71 11.56
C LEU A 115 8.78 7.42 12.82
N ARG A 116 9.46 8.55 12.66
CA ARG A 116 9.88 9.40 13.78
C ARG A 116 8.69 9.95 14.56
N GLY A 117 7.63 10.38 13.87
CA GLY A 117 6.39 10.85 14.50
C GLY A 117 5.72 9.77 15.34
N ILE A 118 5.69 8.53 14.85
CA ILE A 118 5.12 7.39 15.58
C ILE A 118 5.98 7.03 16.79
N GLN A 119 7.30 6.94 16.63
CA GLN A 119 8.22 6.61 17.72
C GLN A 119 8.25 7.68 18.81
N GLY A 120 8.19 8.96 18.42
CA GLY A 120 8.16 10.10 19.35
C GLY A 120 6.79 10.36 19.97
N GLY A 121 5.72 9.83 19.38
CA GLY A 121 4.34 9.89 19.90
C GLY A 121 3.94 8.65 20.71
N GLY A 122 4.87 7.71 20.93
CA GLY A 122 4.65 6.53 21.76
C GLY A 122 4.60 6.86 23.25
N GLN A 123 3.53 7.53 23.69
CA GLN A 123 2.85 7.40 24.99
C GLN A 123 1.71 8.42 25.05
N ALA A 124 0.48 7.95 24.95
CA ALA A 124 -0.72 8.49 25.59
C ALA A 124 -1.72 7.35 25.76
#